data_AF-A0A961RNG5-F1
#
_entry.id   AF-A0A961RNG5-F1
#
_cell.length_a   1.000
_cell.length_b   1.000
_cell.length_c   1.000
_cell.angle_alpha   90.00
_cell.angle_beta   90.00
_cell.angle_gamma   90.00
#
_symmetry.space_group_name_H-M   'P 1'
#
loop_
_entity.id
_entity.type
_entity.pdbx_description
1 polymer ?
#
loop_
_entity_poly.entity_id
_entity_poly.type
_entity_poly.pdbx_seq_one_letter_code
_entity_poly.pdbx_strand_id
1 'polypeptide(L)'
;MADFHTYATFAIIALTVVAYVSDRFALEAVAIGSLAAFLALFALFPYANGDGAAVRPEQLVAGFANPALVTVIALLIVGQGLFATDAMDQPARIAAKAGGASPVRALAVTLLSAAFLSAFLNNTPVVVIFIPVLTVLAAQRNFSASRALMPLSFLSILGGMTTIIGSSTNLLVAGVAQRNGHEVGFFDITAPGLMLAAAGALYIFLVMPRILRRGTRGGEERRRAAGAQFIGEITVGAGHPFLGMESRAGLFPGLKDLMPRLIIRRGMDFLPPFENMVISEGDRVVVSGTRRAFMNALARGSATPSTREDSEDNPRVKPGPAYHVAETVVTPGSRHAGRTVRNAGIQSTHGVDVLGIQRKSRMGRVPLADIRLEPGDTVLVGADEQHLLSMRDSHDLLLLEWSAQAVPQRQKAWIAFVIFALIVTTAATSLVPIVASSVIGAAIMIATGCLTLQQAARAFDRQIFLLVGSSIAAATALEQTGGAKLIADGAVM
;
A
#
# COMPACT_ATOMS: atom_id res chain seq x y z
N MET A 1 -24.74 38.56 -26.13
CA MET A 1 -25.52 37.32 -25.98
C MET A 1 -24.50 36.18 -25.95
N ALA A 2 -24.67 35.16 -25.11
CA ALA A 2 -23.73 34.05 -25.08
C ALA A 2 -23.79 33.29 -26.42
N ASP A 3 -22.62 33.08 -27.04
CA ASP A 3 -22.51 32.37 -28.31
C ASP A 3 -22.67 30.86 -28.12
N PHE A 4 -22.95 30.13 -29.20
CA PHE A 4 -23.05 28.67 -29.22
C PHE A 4 -21.86 28.00 -28.52
N HIS A 5 -20.64 28.49 -28.77
CA HIS A 5 -19.41 27.99 -28.15
C HIS A 5 -19.39 28.13 -26.63
N THR A 6 -19.97 29.21 -26.10
CA THR A 6 -20.06 29.45 -24.65
C THR A 6 -20.99 28.42 -24.00
N TYR A 7 -22.19 28.18 -24.58
CA TYR A 7 -23.13 27.17 -24.06
C TYR A 7 -22.58 25.75 -24.21
N ALA A 8 -21.95 25.43 -25.34
CA ALA A 8 -21.33 24.13 -25.56
C ALA A 8 -20.18 23.88 -24.56
N THR A 9 -19.36 24.89 -24.28
CA THR A 9 -18.31 24.83 -23.26
C THR A 9 -18.90 24.55 -21.88
N PHE A 10 -19.96 25.25 -21.48
CA PHE A 10 -20.66 24.98 -20.22
C PHE A 10 -21.23 23.57 -20.15
N ALA A 11 -21.84 23.07 -21.23
CA ALA A 11 -22.38 21.72 -21.29
C ALA A 11 -21.29 20.66 -21.11
N ILE A 12 -20.13 20.83 -21.76
CA ILE A 12 -18.99 19.91 -21.63
C ILE A 12 -18.47 19.93 -20.18
N ILE A 13 -18.30 21.10 -19.56
CA ILE A 13 -17.86 21.22 -18.17
C ILE A 13 -18.86 20.53 -17.23
N ALA A 14 -20.15 20.82 -17.37
CA ALA A 14 -21.20 20.23 -16.54
C ALA A 14 -21.23 18.70 -16.67
N LEU A 15 -21.16 18.17 -17.90
CA LEU A 15 -21.10 16.73 -18.15
C LEU A 15 -19.85 16.10 -17.53
N THR A 16 -18.70 16.78 -17.60
CA THR A 16 -17.44 16.34 -17.01
C THR A 16 -17.54 16.26 -15.49
N VAL A 17 -18.13 17.28 -14.84
CA VAL A 17 -18.36 17.29 -13.38
C VAL A 17 -19.31 16.17 -12.97
N VAL A 18 -20.42 15.97 -13.69
CA VAL A 18 -21.35 14.87 -13.43
C VAL A 18 -20.66 13.51 -13.58
N ALA A 19 -19.82 13.35 -14.61
CA ALA A 19 -19.06 12.13 -14.81
C ALA A 19 -18.08 11.85 -13.65
N TYR A 20 -17.37 12.88 -13.16
CA TYR A 20 -16.51 12.75 -11.98
C TYR A 20 -17.27 12.37 -10.71
N VAL A 21 -18.43 12.96 -10.46
CA VAL A 21 -19.25 12.67 -9.28
C VAL A 21 -19.90 11.29 -9.36
N SER A 22 -20.20 10.80 -10.58
CA SER A 22 -20.91 9.53 -10.78
C SER A 22 -20.10 8.29 -10.41
N ASP A 23 -18.77 8.41 -10.31
CA ASP A 23 -17.80 7.32 -10.06
C ASP A 23 -17.98 6.09 -10.97
N ARG A 24 -18.67 6.25 -12.11
CA ARG A 24 -18.92 5.18 -13.09
C ARG A 24 -17.75 4.98 -14.05
N PHE A 25 -16.94 6.01 -14.23
CA PHE A 25 -15.82 6.04 -15.16
C PHE A 25 -14.54 6.37 -14.42
N ALA A 26 -13.43 5.77 -14.86
CA ALA A 26 -12.11 6.15 -14.36
C ALA A 26 -11.86 7.65 -14.59
N LEU A 27 -11.24 8.31 -13.61
CA LEU A 27 -10.98 9.75 -13.65
C LEU A 27 -10.14 10.15 -14.87
N GLU A 28 -9.23 9.28 -15.29
CA GLU A 28 -8.43 9.42 -16.51
C GLU A 28 -9.29 9.40 -17.77
N ALA A 29 -10.29 8.52 -17.84
CA ALA A 29 -11.19 8.42 -18.99
C ALA A 29 -12.07 9.68 -19.11
N VAL A 30 -12.54 10.20 -17.97
CA VAL A 30 -13.31 11.45 -17.93
C VAL A 30 -12.45 12.65 -18.35
N ALA A 31 -11.21 12.72 -17.86
CA ALA A 31 -10.26 13.79 -18.23
C ALA A 31 -9.89 13.77 -19.73
N ILE A 32 -9.62 12.59 -20.29
CA ILE A 32 -9.34 12.45 -21.72
C ILE A 32 -10.60 12.76 -22.55
N GLY A 33 -11.77 12.27 -22.11
CA GLY A 33 -13.04 12.53 -22.76
C GLY A 33 -13.40 14.02 -22.80
N SER A 34 -13.18 14.74 -21.72
CA SER A 34 -13.43 16.20 -21.66
C SER A 34 -12.48 16.97 -22.58
N LEU A 35 -11.18 16.64 -22.56
CA LEU A 35 -10.20 17.23 -23.47
C LEU A 35 -10.55 16.96 -24.94
N ALA A 36 -10.91 15.71 -25.27
CA ALA A 36 -11.33 15.34 -26.61
C ALA A 36 -12.59 16.10 -27.05
N ALA A 37 -13.56 16.29 -26.14
CA ALA A 37 -14.76 17.07 -26.41
C ALA A 37 -14.44 18.54 -26.71
N PHE A 38 -13.53 19.18 -25.96
CA PHE A 38 -13.09 20.54 -26.26
C PHE A 38 -12.35 20.62 -27.59
N LEU A 39 -11.40 19.73 -27.85
CA LEU A 39 -10.68 19.70 -29.12
C LEU A 39 -11.64 19.50 -30.30
N ALA A 40 -12.61 18.60 -30.16
CA ALA A 40 -13.64 18.38 -31.19
C ALA A 40 -14.52 19.61 -31.40
N LEU A 41 -14.95 20.29 -30.32
CA LEU A 41 -15.77 21.49 -30.40
C LEU A 41 -15.07 22.59 -31.22
N PHE A 42 -13.82 22.93 -30.86
CA PHE A 42 -13.10 24.02 -31.52
C PHE A 42 -12.51 23.63 -32.89
N ALA A 43 -12.29 22.34 -33.15
CA ALA A 43 -11.86 21.86 -34.46
C ALA A 43 -13.02 21.79 -35.47
N LEU A 44 -14.21 21.32 -35.05
CA LEU A 44 -15.38 21.21 -35.93
C LEU A 44 -16.08 22.55 -36.12
N PHE A 45 -16.07 23.40 -35.09
CA PHE A 45 -16.66 24.73 -35.12
C PHE A 45 -15.58 25.76 -34.76
N PRO A 46 -14.82 26.28 -35.74
CA PRO A 46 -13.79 27.28 -35.48
C PRO A 46 -14.38 28.52 -34.82
N TYR A 47 -13.79 28.93 -33.69
CA TYR A 47 -14.18 30.14 -32.96
C TYR A 47 -13.06 31.18 -33.07
N ALA A 48 -13.43 32.42 -33.43
CA ALA A 48 -12.53 33.56 -33.36
C ALA A 48 -12.87 34.38 -32.11
N ASN A 49 -11.87 34.63 -31.28
CA ASN A 49 -12.01 35.42 -30.06
C ASN A 49 -12.30 36.89 -30.40
N GLY A 50 -12.61 37.71 -29.39
CA GLY A 50 -12.85 39.16 -29.57
C GLY A 50 -11.74 39.94 -30.30
N ASP A 51 -10.51 39.43 -30.32
CA ASP A 51 -9.36 39.99 -31.03
C ASP A 51 -9.18 39.46 -32.47
N GLY A 52 -10.13 38.66 -32.99
CA GLY A 52 -10.09 38.06 -34.34
C GLY A 52 -9.16 36.86 -34.50
N ALA A 53 -8.43 36.47 -33.45
CA ALA A 53 -7.60 35.28 -33.44
C ALA A 53 -8.44 34.01 -33.21
N ALA A 54 -8.27 33.01 -34.07
CA ALA A 54 -8.93 31.70 -33.89
C ALA A 54 -8.36 30.95 -32.67
N VAL A 55 -9.22 30.28 -31.91
CA VAL A 55 -8.79 29.33 -30.86
C VAL A 55 -8.14 28.15 -31.54
N ARG A 56 -6.84 27.96 -31.28
CA ARG A 56 -6.09 26.87 -31.91
C ARG A 56 -5.98 25.66 -30.96
N PRO A 57 -5.93 24.43 -31.48
CA PRO A 57 -5.76 23.22 -30.65
C PRO A 57 -4.56 23.29 -29.71
N GLU A 58 -3.46 23.96 -30.11
CA GLU A 58 -2.26 24.10 -29.28
C GLU A 58 -2.55 24.85 -27.98
N GLN A 59 -3.48 25.80 -27.98
CA GLN A 59 -3.86 26.56 -26.78
C GLN A 59 -4.60 25.69 -25.77
N LEU A 60 -5.42 24.74 -26.25
CA LEU A 60 -6.17 23.81 -25.40
C LEU A 60 -5.24 22.75 -24.78
N VAL A 61 -4.22 22.29 -25.50
CA VAL A 61 -3.24 21.32 -24.97
C VAL A 61 -2.06 21.97 -24.25
N ALA A 62 -1.90 23.30 -24.32
CA ALA A 62 -0.82 24.02 -23.63
C ALA A 62 -0.80 23.80 -22.11
N GLY A 63 -1.92 23.35 -21.52
CA GLY A 63 -1.99 22.95 -20.12
C GLY A 63 -1.03 21.82 -19.72
N PHE A 64 -0.71 20.91 -20.65
CA PHE A 64 0.25 19.83 -20.39
C PHE A 64 1.69 20.32 -20.29
N ALA A 65 2.01 21.48 -20.85
CA ALA A 65 3.30 22.15 -20.72
C ALA A 65 3.36 23.13 -19.53
N ASN A 66 2.36 23.12 -18.63
CA ASN A 66 2.33 24.02 -17.49
C ASN A 66 3.53 23.75 -16.54
N PRO A 67 4.35 24.76 -16.20
CA PRO A 67 5.50 24.57 -15.32
C PRO A 67 5.14 23.96 -13.95
N ALA A 68 3.99 24.31 -13.38
CA ALA A 68 3.52 23.72 -12.14
C ALA A 68 3.24 22.22 -12.29
N LEU A 69 2.65 21.80 -13.43
CA LEU A 69 2.42 20.38 -13.73
C LEU A 69 3.74 19.60 -13.86
N VAL A 70 4.72 20.17 -14.55
CA VAL A 70 6.06 19.58 -14.68
C VAL A 70 6.73 19.45 -13.30
N THR A 71 6.60 20.49 -12.47
CA THR A 71 7.10 20.49 -11.09
C THR A 71 6.47 19.39 -10.26
N VAL A 72 5.14 19.19 -10.38
CA VAL A 72 4.44 18.09 -9.68
C VAL A 72 5.10 16.76 -10.01
N ILE A 73 5.20 16.44 -11.30
CA ILE A 73 5.72 15.15 -11.76
C ILE A 73 7.16 14.96 -11.29
N ALA A 74 8.01 15.98 -11.41
CA ALA A 74 9.39 15.91 -10.97
C ALA A 74 9.49 15.67 -9.46
N LEU A 75 8.66 16.32 -8.65
CA LEU A 75 8.64 16.14 -7.21
C LEU A 75 8.05 14.79 -6.78
N LEU A 76 7.07 14.24 -7.51
CA LEU A 76 6.59 12.87 -7.30
C LEU A 76 7.71 11.86 -7.51
N ILE A 77 8.51 12.05 -8.56
CA ILE A 77 9.68 11.22 -8.86
C ILE A 77 10.73 11.34 -7.74
N VAL A 78 11.01 12.56 -7.28
CA VAL A 78 11.94 12.82 -6.15
C VAL A 78 11.43 12.15 -4.86
N GLY A 79 10.14 12.29 -4.56
CA GLY A 79 9.48 11.63 -3.43
C GLY A 79 9.60 10.11 -3.51
N GLN A 80 9.44 9.53 -4.70
CA GLN A 80 9.66 8.11 -4.93
C GLN A 80 11.12 7.71 -4.73
N GLY A 81 12.09 8.55 -5.09
CA GLY A 81 13.51 8.31 -4.81
C GLY A 81 13.84 8.31 -3.32
N LEU A 82 13.24 9.21 -2.54
CA LEU A 82 13.35 9.21 -1.07
C LEU A 82 12.76 7.95 -0.45
N PHE A 83 11.63 7.49 -0.98
CA PHE A 83 10.99 6.24 -0.55
C PHE A 83 11.83 5.01 -0.93
N ALA A 84 12.29 4.90 -2.18
CA ALA A 84 13.04 3.76 -2.69
C ALA A 84 14.42 3.58 -2.03
N THR A 85 14.94 4.61 -1.38
CA THR A 85 16.24 4.59 -0.67
C THR A 85 16.09 4.43 0.85
N ASP A 86 14.87 4.34 1.40
CA ASP A 86 14.59 4.42 2.84
C ASP A 86 15.16 5.70 3.50
N ALA A 87 15.39 6.78 2.74
CA ALA A 87 16.00 8.01 3.28
C ALA A 87 15.21 8.61 4.45
N MET A 88 13.91 8.34 4.51
CA MET A 88 12.99 8.83 5.54
C MET A 88 12.76 7.85 6.70
N ASP A 89 13.24 6.60 6.62
CA ASP A 89 13.06 5.61 7.69
C ASP A 89 13.86 5.98 8.94
N GLN A 90 15.12 6.40 8.79
CA GLN A 90 15.94 6.82 9.94
C GLN A 90 15.38 8.06 10.66
N PRO A 91 15.06 9.18 9.98
CA PRO A 91 14.40 10.32 10.61
C PRO A 91 13.11 9.93 11.35
N ALA A 92 12.26 9.10 10.72
CA ALA A 92 11.02 8.64 11.32
C ALA A 92 11.26 7.79 12.59
N ARG A 93 12.27 6.91 12.58
CA ARG A 93 12.62 6.08 13.75
C ARG A 93 13.26 6.88 14.88
N ILE A 94 14.09 7.88 14.56
CA ILE A 94 14.68 8.79 15.55
C ILE A 94 13.57 9.59 16.23
N ALA A 95 12.67 10.16 15.45
CA ALA A 95 11.49 10.83 15.95
C ALA A 95 10.65 9.93 16.87
N ALA A 96 10.37 8.69 16.46
CA ALA A 96 9.62 7.74 17.27
C ALA A 96 10.31 7.40 18.62
N LYS A 97 11.66 7.37 18.65
CA LYS A 97 12.43 7.17 19.89
C LYS A 97 12.42 8.38 20.82
N ALA A 98 12.33 9.61 20.29
CA ALA A 98 12.23 10.84 21.08
C ALA A 98 10.96 10.90 21.97
N GLY A 99 9.97 10.06 21.65
CA GLY A 99 8.75 9.86 22.42
C GLY A 99 8.93 9.49 23.91
N GLY A 100 10.05 8.87 24.28
CA GLY A 100 10.36 8.52 25.68
C GLY A 100 9.45 7.42 26.27
N ALA A 101 9.27 7.42 27.60
CA ALA A 101 8.57 6.34 28.31
C ALA A 101 7.03 6.42 28.27
N SER A 102 6.42 7.57 27.93
CA SER A 102 4.95 7.73 27.91
C SER A 102 4.33 7.26 26.59
N PRO A 103 3.32 6.35 26.59
CA PRO A 103 2.63 5.90 25.38
C PRO A 103 1.98 7.04 24.59
N VAL A 104 1.37 8.00 25.28
CA VAL A 104 0.68 9.14 24.65
C VAL A 104 1.70 10.09 24.01
N ARG A 105 2.81 10.35 24.69
CA ARG A 105 3.88 11.20 24.15
C ARG A 105 4.55 10.56 22.95
N ALA A 106 4.85 9.26 23.02
CA ALA A 106 5.43 8.52 21.91
C ALA A 106 4.51 8.54 20.68
N LEU A 107 3.22 8.27 20.87
CA LEU A 107 2.25 8.36 19.79
C LEU A 107 2.15 9.78 19.21
N ALA A 108 2.07 10.81 20.05
CA ALA A 108 1.98 12.19 19.60
C ALA A 108 3.21 12.63 18.79
N VAL A 109 4.42 12.32 19.27
CA VAL A 109 5.66 12.63 18.55
C VAL A 109 5.70 11.90 17.21
N THR A 110 5.40 10.60 17.18
CA THR A 110 5.38 9.84 15.92
C THR A 110 4.37 10.40 14.92
N LEU A 111 3.17 10.76 15.36
CA LEU A 111 2.14 11.33 14.51
C LEU A 111 2.49 12.74 14.00
N LEU A 112 3.07 13.60 14.85
CA LEU A 112 3.54 14.92 14.43
C LEU A 112 4.71 14.84 13.46
N SER A 113 5.60 13.85 13.64
CA SER A 113 6.68 13.60 12.68
C SER A 113 6.16 13.08 11.34
N ALA A 114 5.10 12.26 11.34
CA ALA A 114 4.43 11.87 10.11
C ALA A 114 3.78 13.09 9.40
N ALA A 115 3.10 13.96 10.15
CA ALA A 115 2.54 15.20 9.60
C ALA A 115 3.62 16.11 8.99
N PHE A 116 4.72 16.30 9.71
CA PHE A 116 5.88 17.05 9.22
C PHE A 116 6.46 16.43 7.96
N LEU A 117 6.61 15.10 7.92
CA LEU A 117 7.12 14.44 6.73
C LEU A 117 6.15 14.55 5.54
N SER A 118 4.84 14.51 5.79
CA SER A 118 3.79 14.73 4.79
C SER A 118 3.80 16.14 4.21
N ALA A 119 4.35 17.13 4.91
CA ALA A 119 4.56 18.46 4.35
C ALA A 119 5.56 18.47 3.19
N PHE A 120 6.28 17.37 2.94
CA PHE A 120 7.33 17.30 1.93
C PHE A 120 7.17 16.12 0.97
N LEU A 121 6.25 15.22 1.28
CA LEU A 121 5.99 14.00 0.52
C LEU A 121 4.49 13.80 0.37
N ASN A 122 4.09 13.14 -0.71
CA ASN A 122 2.72 12.67 -0.83
C ASN A 122 2.31 11.82 0.38
N ASN A 123 1.05 11.97 0.78
CA ASN A 123 0.49 11.33 1.97
C ASN A 123 0.61 9.80 1.95
N THR A 124 0.50 9.16 0.78
CA THR A 124 0.47 7.69 0.65
C THR A 124 1.78 7.01 1.08
N PRO A 125 2.97 7.36 0.53
CA PRO A 125 4.25 6.85 1.04
C PRO A 125 4.48 7.08 2.53
N VAL A 126 4.10 8.26 3.05
CA VAL A 126 4.26 8.59 4.46
C VAL A 126 3.46 7.63 5.34
N VAL A 127 2.19 7.41 5.01
CA VAL A 127 1.36 6.45 5.75
C VAL A 127 1.98 5.05 5.72
N VAL A 128 2.46 4.60 4.56
CA VAL A 128 3.11 3.28 4.40
C VAL A 128 4.36 3.14 5.27
N ILE A 129 5.21 4.18 5.36
CA ILE A 129 6.40 4.19 6.23
C ILE A 129 6.00 4.09 7.71
N PHE A 130 4.96 4.81 8.12
CA PHE A 130 4.57 4.91 9.52
C PHE A 130 3.66 3.78 10.02
N ILE A 131 2.98 3.02 9.13
CA ILE A 131 2.20 1.82 9.50
C ILE A 131 3.03 0.82 10.33
N PRO A 132 4.20 0.33 9.87
CA PRO A 132 5.00 -0.63 10.64
C PRO A 132 5.52 0.00 11.96
N VAL A 133 5.92 1.27 11.93
CA VAL A 133 6.39 2.01 13.13
C VAL A 133 5.29 2.08 14.20
N LEU A 134 4.08 2.48 13.81
CA LEU A 134 2.93 2.56 14.72
C LEU A 134 2.44 1.18 15.17
N THR A 135 2.54 0.17 14.32
CA THR A 135 2.17 -1.22 14.69
C THR A 135 3.11 -1.76 15.76
N VAL A 136 4.42 -1.54 15.61
CA VAL A 136 5.42 -1.91 16.63
C VAL A 136 5.22 -1.10 17.91
N LEU A 137 4.97 0.21 17.81
CA LEU A 137 4.70 1.07 18.96
C LEU A 137 3.44 0.63 19.72
N ALA A 138 2.38 0.28 19.00
CA ALA A 138 1.13 -0.23 19.55
C ALA A 138 1.35 -1.56 20.31
N ALA A 139 2.13 -2.47 19.72
CA ALA A 139 2.49 -3.74 20.34
C ALA A 139 3.34 -3.57 21.60
N GLN A 140 4.35 -2.70 21.57
CA GLN A 140 5.23 -2.44 22.73
C GLN A 140 4.51 -1.72 23.88
N ARG A 141 3.50 -0.90 23.57
CA ARG A 141 2.81 -0.04 24.54
C ARG A 141 1.37 -0.48 24.86
N ASN A 142 0.99 -1.69 24.46
CA ASN A 142 -0.29 -2.33 24.78
C ASN A 142 -1.54 -1.52 24.39
N PHE A 143 -1.54 -0.84 23.25
CA PHE A 143 -2.75 -0.23 22.66
C PHE A 143 -3.04 -0.81 21.27
N SER A 144 -4.26 -0.64 20.76
CA SER A 144 -4.63 -1.18 19.44
C SER A 144 -4.08 -0.32 18.30
N ALA A 145 -3.52 -0.95 17.26
CA ALA A 145 -2.96 -0.24 16.12
C ALA A 145 -4.01 0.65 15.41
N SER A 146 -5.27 0.22 15.33
CA SER A 146 -6.38 1.03 14.79
C SER A 146 -6.53 2.41 15.43
N ARG A 147 -6.23 2.53 16.72
CA ARG A 147 -6.30 3.83 17.44
C ARG A 147 -5.20 4.80 17.01
N ALA A 148 -4.14 4.33 16.36
CA ALA A 148 -3.06 5.16 15.85
C ALA A 148 -3.11 5.34 14.32
N LEU A 149 -3.61 4.34 13.58
CA LEU A 149 -3.68 4.39 12.12
C LEU A 149 -4.66 5.45 11.59
N MET A 150 -5.82 5.64 12.23
CA MET A 150 -6.76 6.69 11.80
C MET A 150 -6.22 8.10 12.06
N PRO A 151 -5.69 8.43 13.27
CA PRO A 151 -4.96 9.69 13.48
C PRO A 151 -3.82 9.93 12.51
N LEU A 152 -3.05 8.90 12.16
CA LEU A 152 -1.97 9.01 11.18
C LEU A 152 -2.49 9.52 9.84
N SER A 153 -3.55 8.91 9.31
CA SER A 153 -4.12 9.31 8.02
C SER A 153 -4.54 10.78 8.00
N PHE A 154 -5.28 11.24 9.01
CA PHE A 154 -5.74 12.63 9.07
C PHE A 154 -4.59 13.62 9.31
N LEU A 155 -3.63 13.30 10.17
CA LEU A 155 -2.47 14.17 10.41
C LEU A 155 -1.54 14.23 9.20
N SER A 156 -1.38 13.14 8.44
CA SER A 156 -0.67 13.17 7.17
C SER A 156 -1.36 14.10 6.17
N ILE A 157 -2.68 14.02 6.02
CA ILE A 157 -3.43 14.94 5.14
C ILE A 157 -3.25 16.40 5.58
N LEU A 158 -3.43 16.69 6.87
CA LEU A 158 -3.25 18.03 7.44
C LEU A 158 -1.83 18.55 7.23
N GLY A 159 -0.83 17.70 7.43
CA GLY A 159 0.58 18.02 7.17
C GLY A 159 0.83 18.34 5.69
N GLY A 160 0.27 17.53 4.78
CA GLY A 160 0.40 17.73 3.34
C GLY A 160 -0.23 19.03 2.82
N MET A 161 -1.20 19.59 3.56
CA MET A 161 -1.77 20.90 3.21
C MET A 161 -0.88 22.09 3.56
N THR A 162 0.21 21.91 4.32
CA THR A 162 1.05 23.02 4.79
C THR A 162 2.06 23.51 3.76
N THR A 163 2.32 22.77 2.69
CA THR A 163 3.21 23.21 1.60
C THR A 163 2.58 22.93 0.26
N ILE A 164 3.10 23.61 -0.77
CA ILE A 164 2.67 23.35 -2.14
C ILE A 164 2.87 21.88 -2.52
N ILE A 165 3.99 21.26 -2.10
CA ILE A 165 4.34 19.89 -2.50
C ILE A 165 3.51 18.81 -1.80
N GLY A 166 3.11 19.05 -0.54
CA GLY A 166 2.54 18.00 0.31
C GLY A 166 1.22 17.39 -0.18
N SER A 167 0.51 18.08 -1.09
CA SER A 167 -0.71 17.57 -1.72
C SER A 167 -0.78 17.95 -3.21
N SER A 168 -1.24 17.01 -4.03
CA SER A 168 -1.48 17.23 -5.47
C SER A 168 -2.47 18.36 -5.75
N THR A 169 -3.42 18.59 -4.84
CA THR A 169 -4.40 19.68 -4.93
C THR A 169 -3.77 21.06 -4.81
N ASN A 170 -2.74 21.20 -3.98
CA ASN A 170 -2.07 22.49 -3.76
C ASN A 170 -1.29 22.91 -5.00
N LEU A 171 -0.65 21.95 -5.67
CA LEU A 171 0.03 22.17 -6.93
C LEU A 171 -0.93 22.53 -8.07
N LEU A 172 -2.13 21.92 -8.12
CA LEU A 172 -3.15 22.29 -9.09
C LEU A 172 -3.55 23.76 -8.94
N VAL A 173 -3.82 24.19 -7.70
CA VAL A 173 -4.17 25.60 -7.42
C VAL A 173 -3.00 26.54 -7.77
N ALA A 174 -1.76 26.19 -7.41
CA ALA A 174 -0.58 26.97 -7.76
C ALA A 174 -0.42 27.10 -9.29
N GLY A 175 -0.68 26.04 -10.05
CA GLY A 175 -0.63 26.07 -11.51
C GLY A 175 -1.70 26.94 -12.16
N VAL A 176 -2.88 27.04 -11.56
CA VAL A 176 -3.95 27.95 -11.99
C VAL A 176 -3.62 29.40 -11.59
N ALA A 177 -3.11 29.63 -10.39
CA ALA A 177 -2.70 30.95 -9.92
C ALA A 177 -1.61 31.55 -10.82
N GLN A 178 -0.60 30.75 -11.21
CA GLN A 178 0.49 31.20 -12.08
C GLN A 178 -0.02 31.68 -13.45
N ARG A 179 -1.05 31.04 -14.00
CA ARG A 179 -1.69 31.48 -15.26
C ARG A 179 -2.35 32.84 -15.16
N ASN A 180 -2.82 33.19 -13.97
CA ASN A 180 -3.42 34.49 -13.67
C ASN A 180 -2.39 35.53 -13.21
N GLY A 181 -1.09 35.26 -13.40
CA GLY A 181 -0.02 36.19 -13.02
C GLY A 181 0.34 36.17 -11.53
N HIS A 182 -0.20 35.22 -10.76
CA HIS A 182 0.12 35.06 -9.34
C HIS A 182 1.07 33.89 -9.13
N GLU A 183 2.33 34.19 -8.81
CA GLU A 183 3.28 33.16 -8.39
C GLU A 183 3.00 32.78 -6.93
N VAL A 184 2.76 31.49 -6.69
CA VAL A 184 2.63 30.95 -5.33
C VAL A 184 3.98 30.35 -4.96
N GLY A 185 4.69 31.02 -4.06
CA GLY A 185 5.95 30.57 -3.50
C GLY A 185 5.78 29.33 -2.61
N PHE A 186 6.88 28.59 -2.40
CA PHE A 186 6.86 27.29 -1.72
C PHE A 186 6.12 27.31 -0.38
N PHE A 187 6.30 28.38 0.41
CA PHE A 187 5.76 28.51 1.77
C PHE A 187 4.58 29.47 1.89
N ASP A 188 4.04 30.01 0.80
CA ASP A 188 2.99 31.04 0.87
C ASP A 188 1.71 30.52 1.53
N ILE A 189 1.39 29.24 1.32
CA ILE A 189 0.22 28.58 1.93
C ILE A 189 0.50 28.00 3.33
N THR A 190 1.73 28.14 3.84
CA THR A 190 2.14 27.52 5.11
C THR A 190 1.42 28.11 6.30
N ALA A 191 1.27 29.44 6.34
CA ALA A 191 0.59 30.11 7.44
C ALA A 191 -0.87 29.62 7.60
N PRO A 192 -1.75 29.70 6.57
CA PRO A 192 -3.10 29.17 6.69
C PRO A 192 -3.13 27.64 6.86
N GLY A 193 -2.24 26.91 6.19
CA GLY A 193 -2.11 25.47 6.34
C GLY A 193 -1.77 25.05 7.76
N LEU A 194 -0.85 25.74 8.43
CA LEU A 194 -0.44 25.46 9.81
C LEU A 194 -1.55 25.77 10.81
N MET A 195 -2.34 26.82 10.57
CA MET A 195 -3.53 27.11 11.40
C MET A 195 -4.54 25.97 11.34
N LEU A 196 -4.84 25.48 10.13
CA LEU A 196 -5.74 24.33 9.94
C LEU A 196 -5.14 23.05 10.53
N ALA A 197 -3.85 22.81 10.31
CA ALA A 197 -3.15 21.65 10.87
C ALA A 197 -3.13 21.67 12.40
N ALA A 198 -2.96 22.84 13.02
CA ALA A 198 -3.01 23.00 14.47
C ALA A 198 -4.42 22.72 15.03
N ALA A 199 -5.46 23.28 14.39
CA ALA A 199 -6.85 23.02 14.78
C ALA A 199 -7.23 21.53 14.62
N GLY A 200 -6.84 20.93 13.51
CA GLY A 200 -7.04 19.51 13.25
C GLY A 200 -6.24 18.62 14.21
N ALA A 201 -4.98 18.95 14.49
CA ALA A 201 -4.17 18.24 15.48
C ALA A 201 -4.81 18.29 16.88
N LEU A 202 -5.31 19.46 17.29
CA LEU A 202 -6.02 19.63 18.56
C LEU A 202 -7.26 18.72 18.63
N TYR A 203 -8.06 18.67 17.55
CA TYR A 203 -9.20 17.75 17.45
C TYR A 203 -8.76 16.28 17.53
N ILE A 204 -7.71 15.92 16.82
CA ILE A 204 -7.18 14.54 16.74
C ILE A 204 -6.60 14.09 18.08
N PHE A 205 -5.99 14.98 18.87
CA PHE A 205 -5.43 14.63 20.17
C PHE A 205 -6.44 14.73 21.32
N LEU A 206 -7.46 15.60 21.25
CA LEU A 206 -8.43 15.80 22.34
C LEU A 206 -9.76 15.07 22.15
N VAL A 207 -10.31 15.07 20.93
CA VAL A 207 -11.68 14.61 20.64
C VAL A 207 -11.68 13.20 20.06
N MET A 208 -10.86 12.96 19.03
CA MET A 208 -10.83 11.67 18.33
C MET A 208 -10.55 10.46 19.23
N PRO A 209 -9.66 10.50 20.25
CA PRO A 209 -9.42 9.36 21.12
C PRO A 209 -10.65 8.99 21.97
N ARG A 210 -11.53 9.96 22.27
CA ARG A 210 -12.80 9.70 22.97
C ARG A 210 -13.81 8.99 22.07
N ILE A 211 -13.85 9.33 20.79
CA ILE A 211 -14.73 8.71 19.80
C ILE A 211 -14.27 7.28 19.50
N LEU A 212 -12.96 7.08 19.27
CA LEU A 212 -12.37 5.78 18.91
C LEU A 212 -12.34 4.76 20.07
N ARG A 213 -12.61 5.19 21.31
CA ARG A 213 -12.69 4.30 22.49
C ARG A 213 -13.88 3.33 22.46
N ARG A 214 -14.91 3.57 21.64
CA ARG A 214 -16.16 2.78 21.60
C ARG A 214 -16.11 1.48 20.77
N GLY A 215 -14.97 1.10 20.19
CA GLY A 215 -14.84 -0.14 19.41
C GLY A 215 -14.33 -1.34 20.20
N THR A 216 -15.22 -2.21 20.66
CA THR A 216 -14.94 -3.58 21.14
C THR A 216 -14.50 -4.49 19.98
N ARG A 217 -13.22 -4.47 19.60
CA ARG A 217 -12.62 -5.44 18.64
C ARG A 217 -11.18 -5.88 18.98
N GLY A 218 -10.75 -5.67 20.23
CA GLY A 218 -9.39 -6.02 20.67
C GLY A 218 -9.02 -7.51 20.53
N GLY A 219 -10.00 -8.41 20.39
CA GLY A 219 -9.76 -9.85 20.16
C GLY A 219 -9.39 -10.22 18.72
N GLU A 220 -9.96 -9.54 17.72
CA GLU A 220 -9.68 -9.79 16.29
C GLU A 220 -8.38 -9.11 15.85
N GLU A 221 -8.07 -7.93 16.38
CA GLU A 221 -6.81 -7.22 16.10
C GLU A 221 -5.61 -7.87 16.77
N ARG A 222 -5.73 -8.42 17.99
CA ARG A 222 -4.67 -9.26 18.57
C ARG A 222 -4.40 -10.50 17.74
N ARG A 223 -5.43 -11.08 17.12
CA ARG A 223 -5.29 -12.20 16.17
C ARG A 223 -4.61 -11.77 14.85
N ARG A 224 -4.87 -10.57 14.34
CA ARG A 224 -4.17 -10.03 13.15
C ARG A 224 -2.72 -9.63 13.45
N ALA A 225 -2.45 -9.03 14.61
CA ALA A 225 -1.10 -8.64 15.04
C ALA A 225 -0.22 -9.85 15.40
N ALA A 226 -0.82 -10.97 15.84
CA ALA A 226 -0.13 -12.24 16.06
C ALA A 226 0.07 -13.07 14.78
N GLY A 227 -0.52 -12.67 13.65
CA GLY A 227 -0.55 -13.44 12.41
C GLY A 227 -1.66 -14.49 12.37
N ALA A 228 -2.11 -14.83 11.15
CA ALA A 228 -3.03 -15.94 10.91
C ALA A 228 -2.53 -17.24 11.55
N GLN A 229 -3.40 -17.96 12.27
CA GLN A 229 -3.09 -19.30 12.77
C GLN A 229 -3.51 -20.34 11.72
N PHE A 230 -2.53 -21.10 11.27
CA PHE A 230 -2.68 -22.25 10.39
C PHE A 230 -2.67 -23.53 11.20
N ILE A 231 -3.47 -24.50 10.78
CA ILE A 231 -3.36 -25.88 11.24
C ILE A 231 -2.52 -26.63 10.21
N GLY A 232 -1.45 -27.24 10.68
CA GLY A 232 -0.56 -28.07 9.88
C GLY A 232 -0.31 -29.40 10.57
N GLU A 233 0.41 -30.27 9.89
CA GLU A 233 0.68 -31.62 10.35
C GLU A 233 2.16 -31.93 10.18
N ILE A 234 2.76 -32.58 11.18
CA ILE A 234 4.17 -32.95 11.19
C ILE A 234 4.27 -34.47 11.41
N THR A 235 4.92 -35.17 10.48
CA THR A 235 5.20 -36.60 10.62
C THR A 235 6.58 -36.81 11.25
N VAL A 236 6.64 -37.62 12.30
CA VAL A 236 7.87 -37.88 13.05
C VAL A 236 8.52 -39.17 12.52
N GLY A 237 9.55 -39.03 11.69
CA GLY A 237 10.34 -40.16 11.17
C GLY A 237 11.62 -40.46 11.97
N ALA A 238 12.41 -41.42 11.49
CA ALA A 238 13.73 -41.75 12.04
C ALA A 238 14.63 -40.50 12.12
N GLY A 239 15.20 -40.23 13.29
CA GLY A 239 16.09 -39.08 13.54
C GLY A 239 15.41 -37.71 13.60
N HIS A 240 14.07 -37.66 13.65
CA HIS A 240 13.33 -36.39 13.70
C HIS A 240 13.57 -35.64 15.04
N PRO A 241 13.69 -34.29 15.05
CA PRO A 241 13.97 -33.51 16.27
C PRO A 241 12.94 -33.63 17.41
N PHE A 242 11.75 -34.17 17.12
CA PHE A 242 10.68 -34.37 18.10
C PHE A 242 10.65 -35.77 18.71
N LEU A 243 11.48 -36.70 18.20
CA LEU A 243 11.52 -38.07 18.69
C LEU A 243 12.01 -38.12 20.14
N GLY A 244 11.29 -38.84 21.01
CA GLY A 244 11.60 -38.93 22.44
C GLY A 244 11.20 -37.70 23.25
N MET A 245 10.50 -36.73 22.65
CA MET A 245 10.05 -35.53 23.37
C MET A 245 8.88 -35.85 24.30
N GLU A 246 9.09 -35.59 25.59
CA GLU A 246 8.08 -35.77 26.62
C GLU A 246 7.24 -34.50 26.82
N SER A 247 5.95 -34.70 27.06
CA SER A 247 5.02 -33.63 27.44
C SER A 247 5.17 -33.28 28.91
N ARG A 248 5.28 -31.98 29.21
CA ARG A 248 5.28 -31.42 30.56
C ARG A 248 4.07 -30.50 30.72
N ALA A 249 3.19 -30.81 31.67
CA ALA A 249 1.93 -30.09 31.88
C ALA A 249 1.04 -29.99 30.61
N GLY A 250 1.02 -31.05 29.80
CA GLY A 250 0.23 -31.12 28.57
C GLY A 250 0.80 -30.35 27.37
N LEU A 251 2.03 -29.83 27.46
CA LEU A 251 2.74 -29.14 26.39
C LEU A 251 4.07 -29.83 26.10
N PHE A 252 4.50 -29.82 24.83
CA PHE A 252 5.82 -30.31 24.43
C PHE A 252 6.79 -29.12 24.28
N PRO A 253 7.77 -28.94 25.18
CA PRO A 253 8.60 -27.73 25.22
C PRO A 253 9.39 -27.45 23.93
N GLY A 254 9.75 -28.49 23.17
CA GLY A 254 10.52 -28.32 21.94
C GLY A 254 9.69 -27.90 20.71
N LEU A 255 8.34 -27.94 20.77
CA LEU A 255 7.48 -27.40 19.71
C LEU A 255 7.50 -25.85 19.66
N LYS A 256 7.97 -25.18 20.72
CA LYS A 256 8.08 -23.72 20.85
C LYS A 256 6.80 -22.97 20.44
N ASP A 257 6.81 -22.38 19.24
CA ASP A 257 5.74 -21.53 18.71
C ASP A 257 4.59 -22.35 18.07
N LEU A 258 4.75 -23.67 17.95
CA LEU A 258 3.73 -24.60 17.48
C LEU A 258 2.96 -25.18 18.67
N MET A 259 1.63 -25.12 18.61
CA MET A 259 0.77 -25.70 19.63
C MET A 259 0.24 -27.06 19.17
N PRO A 260 0.49 -28.15 19.91
CA PRO A 260 -0.06 -29.46 19.59
C PRO A 260 -1.58 -29.47 19.81
N ARG A 261 -2.32 -30.07 18.87
CA ARG A 261 -3.79 -30.13 18.88
C ARG A 261 -4.32 -31.56 18.96
N LEU A 262 -3.64 -32.47 18.28
CA LEU A 262 -3.97 -33.88 18.15
C LEU A 262 -2.67 -34.63 17.82
N ILE A 263 -2.48 -35.81 18.41
CA ILE A 263 -1.39 -36.72 18.02
C ILE A 263 -2.03 -38.01 17.53
N ILE A 264 -1.65 -38.46 16.35
CA ILE A 264 -2.17 -39.67 15.73
C ILE A 264 -1.07 -40.71 15.74
N ARG A 265 -1.29 -41.81 16.45
CA ARG A 265 -0.34 -42.94 16.53
C ARG A 265 -1.04 -44.19 16.07
N ARG A 266 -0.54 -44.80 14.99
CA ARG A 266 -1.12 -46.03 14.39
C ARG A 266 -2.64 -45.91 14.13
N GLY A 267 -3.10 -44.74 13.72
CA GLY A 267 -4.53 -44.47 13.46
C GLY A 267 -5.40 -44.19 14.68
N MET A 268 -4.82 -44.15 15.89
CA MET A 268 -5.52 -43.74 17.11
C MET A 268 -5.24 -42.27 17.44
N ASP A 269 -6.32 -41.56 17.77
CA ASP A 269 -6.31 -40.13 18.10
C ASP A 269 -6.08 -39.90 19.60
N PHE A 270 -4.96 -39.25 19.92
CA PHE A 270 -4.63 -38.79 21.27
C PHE A 270 -4.93 -37.30 21.40
N LEU A 271 -5.77 -36.93 22.37
CA LEU A 271 -6.23 -35.57 22.59
C LEU A 271 -5.61 -34.96 23.87
N PRO A 272 -5.53 -33.62 23.98
CA PRO A 272 -5.13 -32.97 25.22
C PRO A 272 -6.08 -33.29 26.38
N PRO A 273 -5.59 -33.30 27.64
CA PRO A 273 -4.23 -32.98 28.05
C PRO A 273 -3.25 -34.15 27.81
N PHE A 274 -2.14 -33.89 27.12
CA PHE A 274 -1.14 -34.90 26.74
C PHE A 274 -0.25 -35.30 27.93
N GLU A 275 -0.81 -35.73 29.05
CA GLU A 275 -0.02 -36.00 30.26
C GLU A 275 0.91 -37.21 30.10
N ASN A 276 2.18 -37.05 30.50
CA ASN A 276 3.22 -38.09 30.46
C ASN A 276 3.38 -38.78 29.09
N MET A 277 3.07 -38.07 28.01
CA MET A 277 3.15 -38.62 26.66
C MET A 277 4.50 -38.32 26.02
N VAL A 278 5.09 -39.33 25.38
CA VAL A 278 6.36 -39.22 24.64
C VAL A 278 6.09 -39.40 23.16
N ILE A 279 6.56 -38.47 22.32
CA ILE A 279 6.46 -38.55 20.87
C ILE A 279 7.36 -39.68 20.36
N SER A 280 6.78 -40.59 19.58
CA SER A 280 7.44 -41.77 19.02
C SER A 280 7.57 -41.68 17.51
N GLU A 281 8.45 -42.50 16.95
CA GLU A 281 8.56 -42.65 15.49
C GLU A 281 7.24 -43.17 14.90
N GLY A 282 6.84 -42.59 13.76
CA GLY A 282 5.57 -42.85 13.09
C GLY A 282 4.39 -42.01 13.61
N ASP A 283 4.58 -41.18 14.63
CA ASP A 283 3.54 -40.27 15.10
C ASP A 283 3.29 -39.14 14.09
N ARG A 284 2.02 -38.77 13.91
CA ARG A 284 1.61 -37.57 13.19
C ARG A 284 1.08 -36.55 14.19
N VAL A 285 1.78 -35.43 14.33
CA VAL A 285 1.45 -34.37 15.27
C VAL A 285 0.75 -33.25 14.52
N VAL A 286 -0.56 -33.08 14.77
CA VAL A 286 -1.32 -31.95 14.25
C VAL A 286 -1.04 -30.74 15.15
N VAL A 287 -0.51 -29.68 14.54
CA VAL A 287 -0.10 -28.46 15.22
C VAL A 287 -0.85 -27.26 14.70
N SER A 288 -1.08 -26.27 15.56
CA SER A 288 -1.54 -24.94 15.16
C SER A 288 -0.45 -23.91 15.43
N GLY A 289 -0.19 -23.04 14.47
CA GLY A 289 0.87 -22.03 14.57
C GLY A 289 0.74 -20.93 13.52
N THR A 290 1.56 -19.90 13.62
CA THR A 290 1.60 -18.81 12.63
C THR A 290 2.46 -19.19 11.43
N ARG A 291 2.32 -18.49 10.29
CA ARG A 291 3.23 -18.67 9.13
C ARG A 291 4.71 -18.66 9.54
N ARG A 292 5.11 -17.73 10.41
CA ARG A 292 6.46 -17.65 10.96
C ARG A 292 6.85 -18.87 11.80
N ALA A 293 5.94 -19.43 12.58
CA ALA A 293 6.19 -20.65 13.35
C ALA A 293 6.46 -21.85 12.44
N PHE A 294 5.68 -22.01 11.36
CA PHE A 294 5.91 -23.03 10.34
C PHE A 294 7.25 -22.83 9.63
N MET A 295 7.57 -21.61 9.17
CA MET A 295 8.88 -21.33 8.56
C MET A 295 10.05 -21.63 9.50
N ASN A 296 9.95 -21.26 10.78
CA ASN A 296 10.96 -21.57 11.78
C ASN A 296 11.10 -23.09 12.01
N ALA A 297 10.00 -23.84 11.93
CA ALA A 297 10.02 -25.30 12.07
C ALA A 297 10.67 -25.98 10.86
N LEU A 298 10.38 -25.51 9.64
CA LEU A 298 11.04 -25.96 8.40
C LEU A 298 12.54 -25.65 8.43
N ALA A 299 12.93 -24.42 8.81
CA ALA A 299 14.34 -24.01 8.87
C ALA A 299 15.18 -24.83 9.86
N ARG A 300 14.55 -25.44 10.87
CA ARG A 300 15.20 -26.31 11.86
C ARG A 300 15.15 -27.80 11.49
N GLY A 301 14.58 -28.16 10.35
CA GLY A 301 14.36 -29.56 9.96
C GLY A 301 13.36 -30.30 10.84
N SER A 302 12.52 -29.56 11.58
CA SER A 302 11.57 -30.10 12.56
C SER A 302 10.13 -30.20 12.04
N ALA A 303 9.92 -29.84 10.77
CA ALA A 303 8.67 -30.05 10.05
C ALA A 303 9.00 -30.58 8.65
N THR A 304 8.39 -31.70 8.29
CA THR A 304 8.42 -32.26 6.94
C THR A 304 7.02 -32.18 6.33
N PRO A 305 6.87 -31.71 5.08
CA PRO A 305 5.59 -31.74 4.37
C PRO A 305 5.05 -33.17 4.31
N SER A 306 3.87 -33.39 4.91
CA SER A 306 3.36 -34.70 5.34
C SER A 306 2.70 -35.54 4.23
N THR A 307 2.95 -35.26 2.96
CA THR A 307 2.05 -35.69 1.87
C THR A 307 2.71 -36.32 0.64
N ARG A 308 4.00 -36.63 0.70
CA ARG A 308 4.68 -37.39 -0.36
C ARG A 308 5.43 -38.62 0.18
N GLU A 309 5.20 -39.77 -0.43
CA GLU A 309 6.20 -40.85 -0.48
C GLU A 309 7.20 -40.46 -1.56
N ASP A 310 8.50 -40.59 -1.28
CA ASP A 310 9.55 -40.22 -2.24
C ASP A 310 9.39 -41.09 -3.51
N SER A 311 9.13 -40.46 -4.66
CA SER A 311 9.08 -41.13 -5.96
C SER A 311 10.26 -40.63 -6.80
N GLU A 312 10.95 -41.55 -7.48
CA GLU A 312 12.19 -41.27 -8.25
C GLU A 312 12.02 -40.19 -9.34
N ASP A 313 10.80 -40.01 -9.87
CA ASP A 313 10.50 -39.11 -10.99
C ASP A 313 10.36 -37.61 -10.63
N ASN A 314 10.24 -37.25 -9.35
CA ASN A 314 10.09 -35.83 -8.97
C ASN A 314 10.68 -35.58 -7.56
N PRO A 315 11.98 -35.28 -7.47
CA PRO A 315 12.68 -35.17 -6.20
C PRO A 315 12.13 -34.01 -5.36
N ARG A 316 11.90 -34.25 -4.06
CA ARG A 316 11.53 -33.21 -3.10
C ARG A 316 12.54 -32.06 -3.14
N VAL A 317 12.06 -30.84 -3.36
CA VAL A 317 12.88 -29.63 -3.14
C VAL A 317 13.11 -29.52 -1.63
N LYS A 318 14.34 -29.75 -1.19
CA LYS A 318 14.69 -29.63 0.23
C LYS A 318 14.53 -28.17 0.67
N PRO A 319 13.97 -27.90 1.86
CA PRO A 319 13.94 -26.55 2.43
C PRO A 319 15.35 -25.96 2.45
N GLY A 320 15.54 -24.84 1.76
CA GLY A 320 16.81 -24.15 1.57
C GLY A 320 16.59 -22.68 1.18
N PRO A 321 17.62 -21.92 0.80
CA PRO A 321 17.51 -20.49 0.50
C PRO A 321 16.51 -20.15 -0.62
N ALA A 322 16.32 -21.08 -1.56
CA ALA A 322 15.40 -20.96 -2.68
C ALA A 322 13.98 -21.47 -2.38
N TYR A 323 13.71 -21.97 -1.17
CA TYR A 323 12.40 -22.48 -0.77
C TYR A 323 11.60 -21.37 -0.11
N HIS A 324 10.46 -21.04 -0.70
CA HIS A 324 9.59 -19.95 -0.31
C HIS A 324 8.26 -20.50 0.19
N VAL A 325 7.69 -19.84 1.19
CA VAL A 325 6.37 -20.16 1.73
C VAL A 325 5.41 -19.04 1.37
N ALA A 326 4.22 -19.34 0.87
CA ALA A 326 3.22 -18.35 0.49
C ALA A 326 1.81 -18.73 0.95
N GLU A 327 0.97 -17.72 1.14
CA GLU A 327 -0.45 -17.91 1.45
C GLU A 327 -1.26 -17.90 0.15
N THR A 328 -2.22 -18.82 -0.01
CA THR A 328 -3.11 -18.91 -1.18
C THR A 328 -4.56 -19.03 -0.73
N VAL A 329 -5.52 -18.48 -1.46
CA VAL A 329 -6.96 -18.64 -1.19
C VAL A 329 -7.59 -19.56 -2.21
N VAL A 330 -8.41 -20.49 -1.74
CA VAL A 330 -9.30 -21.28 -2.57
C VAL A 330 -10.39 -20.38 -3.15
N THR A 331 -10.42 -20.21 -4.47
CA THR A 331 -11.40 -19.35 -5.14
C THR A 331 -12.80 -19.95 -5.17
N PRO A 332 -13.85 -19.11 -5.26
CA PRO A 332 -15.19 -19.58 -5.66
C PRO A 332 -15.12 -20.23 -7.05
N GLY A 333 -15.53 -21.50 -7.16
CA GLY A 333 -15.45 -22.28 -8.40
C GLY A 333 -14.16 -23.09 -8.57
N SER A 334 -13.25 -23.06 -7.59
CA SER A 334 -12.03 -23.88 -7.60
C SER A 334 -12.33 -25.37 -7.71
N ARG A 335 -11.59 -26.09 -8.55
CA ARG A 335 -11.67 -27.57 -8.66
C ARG A 335 -11.27 -28.28 -7.37
N HIS A 336 -10.59 -27.58 -6.46
CA HIS A 336 -10.21 -28.10 -5.15
C HIS A 336 -11.32 -27.93 -4.11
N ALA A 337 -12.31 -27.07 -4.35
CA ALA A 337 -13.43 -26.85 -3.43
C ALA A 337 -14.26 -28.14 -3.28
N GLY A 338 -14.63 -28.46 -2.04
CA GLY A 338 -15.37 -29.67 -1.67
C GLY A 338 -14.52 -30.95 -1.57
N ARG A 339 -13.26 -30.93 -2.00
CA ARG A 339 -12.33 -32.07 -1.88
C ARG A 339 -11.51 -31.98 -0.60
N THR A 340 -11.11 -33.14 -0.06
CA THR A 340 -10.13 -33.18 1.04
C THR A 340 -8.75 -32.76 0.55
N VAL A 341 -7.88 -32.23 1.43
CA VAL A 341 -6.50 -31.85 1.07
C VAL A 341 -5.77 -32.98 0.35
N ARG A 342 -5.96 -34.22 0.83
CA ARG A 342 -5.42 -35.45 0.21
C ARG A 342 -5.90 -35.63 -1.23
N ASN A 343 -7.20 -35.45 -1.48
CA ASN A 343 -7.83 -35.74 -2.77
C ASN A 343 -7.88 -34.51 -3.71
N ALA A 344 -7.51 -33.34 -3.22
CA ALA A 344 -7.50 -32.10 -3.98
C ALA A 344 -6.37 -32.08 -5.02
N GLY A 345 -5.29 -32.85 -4.82
CA GLY A 345 -4.18 -32.94 -5.77
C GLY A 345 -3.41 -31.62 -5.93
N ILE A 346 -3.45 -30.73 -4.94
CA ILE A 346 -2.79 -29.40 -5.01
C ILE A 346 -1.29 -29.56 -5.29
N GLN A 347 -0.67 -30.52 -4.60
CA GLN A 347 0.75 -30.83 -4.72
C GLN A 347 1.15 -31.36 -6.09
N SER A 348 0.40 -32.33 -6.63
CA SER A 348 0.70 -32.90 -7.94
C SER A 348 0.40 -31.94 -9.09
N THR A 349 -0.59 -31.05 -8.92
CA THR A 349 -1.01 -30.11 -9.96
C THR A 349 -0.09 -28.89 -10.05
N HIS A 350 0.37 -28.37 -8.92
CA HIS A 350 1.13 -27.10 -8.86
C HIS A 350 2.59 -27.27 -8.44
N GLY A 351 3.02 -28.47 -8.04
CA GLY A 351 4.38 -28.71 -7.55
C GLY A 351 4.69 -28.03 -6.22
N VAL A 352 3.66 -27.78 -5.39
CA VAL A 352 3.82 -27.05 -4.11
C VAL A 352 3.40 -27.89 -2.91
N ASP A 353 4.17 -27.83 -1.83
CA ASP A 353 3.87 -28.51 -0.56
C ASP A 353 2.76 -27.78 0.20
N VAL A 354 1.80 -28.51 0.76
CA VAL A 354 0.77 -27.91 1.62
C VAL A 354 1.24 -27.99 3.08
N LEU A 355 1.54 -26.83 3.66
CA LEU A 355 2.09 -26.71 5.02
C LEU A 355 1.00 -26.52 6.08
N GLY A 356 -0.12 -25.92 5.71
CA GLY A 356 -1.24 -25.75 6.63
C GLY A 356 -2.45 -25.05 6.03
N ILE A 357 -3.55 -25.06 6.76
CA ILE A 357 -4.83 -24.47 6.34
C ILE A 357 -5.36 -23.56 7.44
N GLN A 358 -5.95 -22.46 7.01
CA GLN A 358 -6.70 -21.53 7.85
C GLN A 358 -8.11 -21.38 7.30
N ARG A 359 -9.10 -21.57 8.19
CA ARG A 359 -10.50 -21.25 7.95
C ARG A 359 -10.96 -20.16 8.92
N LYS A 360 -11.83 -19.26 8.45
CA LYS A 360 -12.43 -18.19 9.28
C LYS A 360 -13.32 -18.72 10.42
N SER A 361 -13.93 -19.89 10.22
CA SER A 361 -14.77 -20.59 11.20
C SER A 361 -13.97 -21.52 12.13
N ARG A 362 -14.60 -22.06 13.18
CA ARG A 362 -13.96 -23.06 14.07
C ARG A 362 -13.58 -24.30 13.26
N MET A 363 -12.29 -24.54 13.06
CA MET A 363 -11.81 -25.80 12.51
C MET A 363 -11.93 -26.91 13.56
N GLY A 364 -12.49 -28.05 13.15
CA GLY A 364 -12.52 -29.27 13.94
C GLY A 364 -11.11 -29.80 14.24
N ARG A 365 -11.00 -30.77 15.15
CA ARG A 365 -9.76 -31.49 15.42
C ARG A 365 -9.71 -32.68 14.47
N VAL A 366 -9.29 -32.43 13.23
CA VAL A 366 -9.25 -33.43 12.15
C VAL A 366 -7.84 -33.39 11.55
N PRO A 367 -7.29 -34.53 11.08
CA PRO A 367 -6.00 -34.55 10.38
C PRO A 367 -6.00 -33.60 9.18
N LEU A 368 -4.87 -32.96 8.87
CA LEU A 368 -4.78 -31.96 7.79
C LEU A 368 -5.26 -32.56 6.46
N ALA A 369 -4.85 -33.80 6.19
CA ALA A 369 -5.16 -34.54 4.97
C ALA A 369 -6.67 -34.70 4.71
N ASP A 370 -7.50 -34.73 5.76
CA ASP A 370 -8.93 -35.06 5.68
C ASP A 370 -9.82 -33.81 5.75
N ILE A 371 -9.22 -32.62 5.90
CA ILE A 371 -9.95 -31.35 5.86
C ILE A 371 -10.48 -31.13 4.43
N ARG A 372 -11.80 -31.00 4.28
CA ARG A 372 -12.43 -30.62 3.01
C ARG A 372 -12.27 -29.12 2.78
N LEU A 373 -11.68 -28.73 1.65
CA LEU A 373 -11.46 -27.33 1.29
C LEU A 373 -12.77 -26.63 0.94
N GLU A 374 -12.95 -25.41 1.42
CA GLU A 374 -14.09 -24.53 1.12
C GLU A 374 -13.60 -23.27 0.40
N PRO A 375 -14.41 -22.67 -0.49
CA PRO A 375 -14.10 -21.36 -1.05
C PRO A 375 -13.87 -20.33 0.06
N GLY A 376 -12.75 -19.61 -0.03
CA GLY A 376 -12.31 -18.64 0.97
C GLY A 376 -11.42 -19.22 2.08
N ASP A 377 -11.13 -20.52 2.08
CA ASP A 377 -10.04 -21.07 2.90
C ASP A 377 -8.69 -20.54 2.42
N THR A 378 -7.81 -20.25 3.38
CA THR A 378 -6.42 -19.90 3.11
C THR A 378 -5.53 -21.12 3.31
N VAL A 379 -4.78 -21.50 2.28
CA VAL A 379 -3.82 -22.61 2.28
C VAL A 379 -2.40 -22.03 2.27
N LEU A 380 -1.59 -22.45 3.24
CA LEU A 380 -0.18 -22.13 3.33
C LEU A 380 0.60 -23.15 2.51
N VAL A 381 1.28 -22.71 1.46
CA VAL A 381 2.03 -23.56 0.52
C VAL A 381 3.52 -23.24 0.54
N GLY A 382 4.37 -24.24 0.26
CA GLY A 382 5.82 -24.09 0.18
C GLY A 382 6.38 -24.69 -1.11
N ALA A 383 7.21 -23.95 -1.84
CA ALA A 383 7.89 -24.44 -3.05
C ALA A 383 9.06 -23.51 -3.42
N ASP A 384 9.81 -23.85 -4.46
CA ASP A 384 10.75 -22.90 -5.07
C ASP A 384 10.02 -21.77 -5.82
N GLU A 385 10.75 -20.69 -6.10
CA GLU A 385 10.21 -19.48 -6.70
C GLU A 385 9.49 -19.75 -8.04
N GLN A 386 10.00 -20.68 -8.87
CA GLN A 386 9.41 -20.97 -10.19
C GLN A 386 8.03 -21.64 -10.06
N HIS A 387 7.89 -22.60 -9.16
CA HIS A 387 6.61 -23.27 -8.89
C HIS A 387 5.60 -22.38 -8.18
N LEU A 388 6.03 -21.45 -7.32
CA LEU A 388 5.12 -20.44 -6.76
C LEU A 388 4.65 -19.46 -7.84
N LEU A 389 5.52 -19.08 -8.78
CA LEU A 389 5.17 -18.19 -9.89
C LEU A 389 4.21 -18.84 -10.88
N SER A 390 4.31 -20.14 -11.14
CA SER A 390 3.40 -20.85 -12.05
C SER A 390 1.96 -20.95 -11.51
N MET A 391 1.78 -20.86 -10.19
CA MET A 391 0.45 -20.77 -9.57
C MET A 391 -0.30 -19.46 -9.88
N ARG A 392 0.40 -18.42 -10.36
CA ARG A 392 -0.19 -17.12 -10.67
C ARG A 392 -1.29 -17.20 -11.73
N ASP A 393 -1.10 -18.06 -12.73
CA ASP A 393 -2.03 -18.20 -13.85
C ASP A 393 -3.17 -19.21 -13.53
N SER A 394 -3.10 -19.84 -12.36
CA SER A 394 -4.13 -20.78 -11.91
C SER A 394 -5.36 -20.03 -11.37
N HIS A 395 -6.53 -20.40 -11.85
CA HIS A 395 -7.80 -19.81 -11.41
C HIS A 395 -8.35 -20.47 -10.12
N ASP A 396 -7.75 -21.58 -9.68
CA ASP A 396 -8.21 -22.42 -8.58
C ASP A 396 -7.66 -21.99 -7.20
N LEU A 397 -6.48 -21.35 -7.17
CA LEU A 397 -5.77 -20.89 -5.96
C LEU A 397 -5.16 -19.50 -6.20
N LEU A 398 -5.68 -18.48 -5.52
CA LEU A 398 -5.14 -17.12 -5.61
C LEU A 398 -4.05 -16.90 -4.56
N LEU A 399 -2.82 -16.63 -5.00
CA LEU A 399 -1.71 -16.24 -4.12
C LEU A 399 -2.03 -14.91 -3.41
N LEU A 400 -2.13 -14.93 -2.07
CA LEU A 400 -2.47 -13.77 -1.22
C LEU A 400 -1.28 -12.86 -0.92
N GLU A 401 -0.06 -13.38 -0.94
CA GLU A 401 1.12 -12.62 -0.56
C GLU A 401 2.06 -12.45 -1.75
N TRP A 402 2.03 -11.23 -2.31
CA TRP A 402 3.25 -10.59 -2.75
C TRP A 402 3.44 -9.32 -1.94
N SER A 403 4.51 -9.28 -1.14
CA SER A 403 5.17 -8.04 -0.80
C SER A 403 6.50 -8.03 -1.55
N ALA A 404 6.53 -7.70 -2.85
CA ALA A 404 7.74 -7.01 -3.31
C ALA A 404 7.60 -5.53 -3.07
N GLN A 405 8.00 -5.21 -1.85
CA GLN A 405 8.82 -4.04 -1.71
C GLN A 405 10.15 -4.35 -2.43
N ALA A 406 10.48 -3.55 -3.43
CA ALA A 406 11.83 -3.54 -4.00
C ALA A 406 12.84 -3.38 -2.86
N VAL A 407 13.95 -4.12 -2.87
CA VAL A 407 15.01 -3.98 -1.86
C VAL A 407 15.47 -2.52 -1.83
N PRO A 408 15.28 -1.79 -0.71
CA PRO A 408 15.60 -0.37 -0.68
C PRO A 408 17.10 -0.14 -0.84
N GLN A 409 17.50 0.84 -1.64
CA GLN A 409 18.91 1.19 -1.85
C GLN A 409 19.45 2.06 -0.70
N ARG A 410 19.51 1.50 0.51
CA ARG A 410 19.89 2.22 1.75
C ARG A 410 21.24 2.93 1.68
N GLN A 411 22.18 2.40 0.91
CA GLN A 411 23.50 3.02 0.71
C GLN A 411 23.42 4.40 0.03
N LYS A 412 22.34 4.66 -0.72
CA LYS A 412 22.10 5.92 -1.44
C LYS A 412 21.13 6.85 -0.73
N ALA A 413 20.65 6.47 0.47
CA ALA A 413 19.74 7.27 1.29
C ALA A 413 20.27 8.70 1.53
N TRP A 414 21.56 8.83 1.85
CA TRP A 414 22.20 10.13 2.06
C TRP A 414 22.20 10.99 0.79
N ILE A 415 22.49 10.39 -0.38
CA ILE A 415 22.49 11.09 -1.66
C ILE A 415 21.08 11.62 -1.97
N ALA A 416 20.06 10.78 -1.81
CA ALA A 416 18.67 11.18 -2.01
C ALA A 416 18.25 12.32 -1.07
N PHE A 417 18.65 12.24 0.21
CA PHE A 417 18.39 13.29 1.20
C PHE A 417 19.06 14.62 0.83
N VAL A 418 20.33 14.60 0.42
CA VAL A 418 21.06 15.81 0.02
C VAL A 418 20.45 16.46 -1.20
N ILE A 419 20.07 15.67 -2.23
CA ILE A 419 19.39 16.21 -3.42
C ILE A 419 18.07 16.87 -3.03
N PHE A 420 17.28 16.21 -2.19
CA PHE A 420 16.01 16.76 -1.71
C PHE A 420 16.22 18.06 -0.92
N ALA A 421 17.16 18.07 0.01
CA ALA A 421 17.50 19.27 0.78
C ALA A 421 17.94 20.42 -0.13
N LEU A 422 18.70 20.14 -1.18
CA LEU A 422 19.11 21.14 -2.17
C LEU A 422 17.92 21.70 -2.96
N ILE A 423 16.98 20.85 -3.40
CA ILE A 423 15.75 21.31 -4.05
C ILE A 423 14.95 22.23 -3.13
N VAL A 424 14.75 21.83 -1.86
CA VAL A 424 13.97 22.61 -0.89
C VAL A 424 14.64 23.95 -0.59
N THR A 425 15.95 23.96 -0.34
CA THR A 425 16.69 25.19 -0.02
C THR A 425 16.75 26.17 -1.19
N THR A 426 16.95 25.68 -2.42
CA THR A 426 16.93 26.52 -3.63
C THR A 426 15.54 27.06 -3.94
N ALA A 427 14.48 26.27 -3.74
CA ALA A 427 13.10 26.71 -3.90
C ALA A 427 12.67 27.71 -2.80
N ALA A 428 13.11 27.50 -1.56
CA ALA A 428 12.78 28.35 -0.41
C ALA A 428 13.40 29.75 -0.50
N THR A 429 14.58 29.84 -1.11
CA THR A 429 15.32 31.10 -1.28
C THR A 429 14.99 31.81 -2.61
N SER A 430 14.11 31.22 -3.43
CA SER A 430 13.76 31.70 -4.78
C SER A 430 14.97 31.95 -5.70
N LEU A 431 16.10 31.25 -5.45
CA LEU A 431 17.33 31.40 -6.24
C LEU A 431 17.18 30.83 -7.65
N VAL A 432 16.41 29.73 -7.78
CA VAL A 432 16.18 29.01 -9.04
C VAL A 432 14.68 28.67 -9.10
N PRO A 433 14.02 28.80 -10.27
CA PRO A 433 12.64 28.35 -10.43
C PRO A 433 12.48 26.89 -9.99
N ILE A 434 11.47 26.62 -9.17
CA ILE A 434 11.22 25.29 -8.59
C ILE A 434 11.10 24.18 -9.65
N VAL A 435 10.62 24.54 -10.84
CA VAL A 435 10.50 23.65 -11.99
C VAL A 435 11.88 23.15 -12.41
N ALA A 436 12.86 24.04 -12.51
CA ALA A 436 14.21 23.68 -12.91
C ALA A 436 14.91 22.87 -11.82
N SER A 437 14.83 23.29 -10.54
CA SER A 437 15.49 22.58 -9.44
C SER A 437 14.91 21.17 -9.25
N SER A 438 13.59 21.02 -9.33
CA SER A 438 12.92 19.71 -9.20
C SER A 438 13.25 18.77 -10.37
N VAL A 439 13.22 19.24 -11.62
CA VAL A 439 13.56 18.41 -12.79
C VAL A 439 15.02 17.98 -12.77
N ILE A 440 15.94 18.91 -12.47
CA ILE A 440 17.38 18.60 -12.36
C ILE A 440 17.60 17.59 -11.22
N GLY A 441 16.99 17.80 -10.06
CA GLY A 441 17.11 16.87 -8.94
C GLY A 441 16.54 15.48 -9.22
N ALA A 442 15.40 15.39 -9.91
CA ALA A 442 14.84 14.12 -10.38
C ALA A 442 15.82 13.40 -11.33
N ALA A 443 16.41 14.13 -12.29
CA ALA A 443 17.41 13.57 -13.21
C ALA A 443 18.66 13.08 -12.47
N ILE A 444 19.16 13.84 -11.49
CA ILE A 444 20.31 13.44 -10.67
C ILE A 444 19.97 12.20 -9.82
N MET A 445 18.76 12.08 -9.28
CA MET A 445 18.34 10.88 -8.54
C MET A 445 18.34 9.62 -9.41
N ILE A 446 17.94 9.74 -10.68
CA ILE A 446 18.01 8.64 -11.65
C ILE A 446 19.47 8.35 -12.02
N ALA A 447 20.27 9.38 -12.31
CA ALA A 447 21.67 9.24 -12.71
C ALA A 447 22.56 8.62 -11.62
N THR A 448 22.34 9.00 -10.36
CA THR A 448 23.01 8.40 -9.18
C THR A 448 22.44 7.01 -8.84
N GLY A 449 21.35 6.62 -9.49
CA GLY A 449 20.66 5.36 -9.29
C GLY A 449 20.00 5.22 -7.91
N CYS A 450 19.62 6.34 -7.26
CA CYS A 450 18.72 6.31 -6.11
C CYS A 450 17.37 5.64 -6.46
N LEU A 451 17.02 5.73 -7.74
CA LEU A 451 15.74 5.38 -8.34
C LEU A 451 16.01 4.80 -9.74
N THR A 452 15.34 3.71 -10.12
CA THR A 452 15.42 3.20 -11.51
C THR A 452 14.45 3.94 -12.42
N LEU A 453 14.72 3.96 -13.74
CA LEU A 453 13.82 4.59 -14.71
C LEU A 453 12.40 4.00 -14.66
N GLN A 454 12.27 2.69 -14.43
CA GLN A 454 10.98 2.02 -14.26
C GLN A 454 10.25 2.45 -12.97
N GLN A 455 10.98 2.71 -11.89
CA GLN A 455 10.38 3.24 -10.66
C GLN A 455 9.98 4.71 -10.86
N ALA A 456 10.76 5.49 -11.61
CA ALA A 456 10.44 6.88 -11.96
C ALA A 456 9.17 6.94 -12.81
N ALA A 457 9.07 6.10 -13.84
CA ALA A 457 7.87 5.98 -14.67
C ALA A 457 6.64 5.52 -13.88
N ARG A 458 6.80 4.69 -12.84
CA ARG A 458 5.71 4.31 -11.93
C ARG A 458 5.32 5.40 -10.94
N ALA A 459 6.24 6.31 -10.61
CA ALA A 459 5.95 7.48 -9.77
C ALA A 459 5.08 8.52 -10.50
N PHE A 460 5.02 8.43 -11.83
CA PHE A 460 4.19 9.28 -12.65
C PHE A 460 2.70 9.00 -12.39
N ASP A 461 2.04 9.97 -11.75
CA ASP A 461 0.60 9.91 -11.53
C ASP A 461 -0.13 10.39 -12.79
N ARG A 462 -0.54 9.42 -13.61
CA ARG A 462 -1.32 9.64 -14.84
C ARG A 462 -2.64 10.36 -14.57
N GLN A 463 -3.26 10.16 -13.41
CA GLN A 463 -4.52 10.80 -13.06
C GLN A 463 -4.31 12.30 -12.84
N ILE A 464 -3.28 12.68 -12.07
CA ILE A 464 -2.94 14.10 -11.88
C ILE A 464 -2.56 14.74 -13.21
N PHE A 465 -1.75 14.08 -14.03
CA PHE A 465 -1.34 14.61 -15.34
C PHE A 465 -2.52 14.92 -16.26
N LEU A 466 -3.43 13.95 -16.42
CA LEU A 466 -4.60 14.10 -17.28
C LEU A 466 -5.61 15.09 -16.70
N LEU A 467 -5.85 15.06 -15.39
CA LEU A 467 -6.82 15.94 -14.74
C LEU A 467 -6.38 17.39 -14.80
N VAL A 468 -5.11 17.70 -14.46
CA VAL A 468 -4.58 19.07 -14.52
C VAL A 468 -4.58 19.56 -15.96
N GLY A 469 -4.07 18.77 -16.91
CA GLY A 469 -4.02 19.15 -18.32
C GLY A 469 -5.40 19.42 -18.93
N SER A 470 -6.37 18.53 -18.68
CA SER A 470 -7.75 18.70 -19.17
C SER A 470 -8.52 19.83 -18.47
N SER A 471 -8.33 20.02 -17.15
CA SER A 471 -8.94 21.14 -16.42
C SER A 471 -8.44 22.48 -16.92
N ILE A 472 -7.16 22.56 -17.28
CA ILE A 472 -6.59 23.73 -17.91
C ILE A 472 -7.16 23.97 -19.31
N ALA A 473 -7.40 22.91 -20.09
CA ALA A 473 -8.08 23.02 -21.39
C ALA A 473 -9.51 23.58 -21.22
N ALA A 474 -10.24 23.09 -20.21
CA ALA A 474 -11.57 23.57 -19.87
C ALA A 474 -11.56 25.05 -19.45
N ALA A 475 -10.61 25.45 -18.60
CA ALA A 475 -10.43 26.85 -18.19
C ALA A 475 -10.10 27.74 -19.40
N THR A 476 -9.20 27.30 -20.29
CA THR A 476 -8.84 28.03 -21.51
C THR A 476 -10.05 28.18 -22.44
N ALA A 477 -10.83 27.11 -22.65
CA ALA A 477 -12.06 27.17 -23.43
C ALA A 477 -13.07 28.16 -22.85
N LEU A 478 -13.23 28.16 -21.52
CA LEU A 478 -14.15 29.04 -20.81
C LEU A 478 -13.72 30.52 -20.85
N GLU A 479 -12.43 30.80 -20.76
CA GLU A 479 -11.87 32.15 -20.91
C GLU A 479 -12.05 32.67 -22.33
N GLN A 480 -11.67 31.87 -23.34
CA GLN A 480 -11.72 32.30 -24.74
C GLN A 480 -13.15 32.55 -25.24
N THR A 481 -14.12 31.74 -24.81
CA THR A 481 -15.53 31.90 -25.17
C THR A 481 -16.25 32.99 -24.36
N GLY A 482 -15.55 33.72 -23.48
CA GLY A 482 -16.13 34.74 -22.62
C GLY A 482 -17.04 34.20 -21.51
N GLY A 483 -17.18 32.88 -21.37
CA GLY A 483 -18.01 32.27 -20.32
C GLY A 483 -17.53 32.58 -18.91
N ALA A 484 -16.21 32.72 -18.71
CA ALA A 484 -15.64 33.12 -17.42
C ALA A 484 -16.12 34.52 -16.99
N LYS A 485 -16.18 35.48 -17.93
CA LYS A 485 -16.68 36.84 -17.66
C LYS A 485 -18.17 36.83 -17.32
N LEU A 486 -18.98 36.03 -18.04
CA LEU A 486 -20.42 35.90 -17.73
C LEU A 486 -20.67 35.37 -16.31
N ILE A 487 -19.88 34.41 -15.83
CA ILE A 487 -19.99 33.93 -14.44
C ILE A 487 -19.57 35.03 -13.46
N ALA A 488 -18.45 35.71 -13.73
CA ALA A 488 -17.95 36.76 -12.85
C ALA A 488 -18.95 37.91 -12.69
N ASP A 489 -19.50 38.42 -13.81
CA ASP A 489 -20.49 39.49 -13.81
C ASP A 489 -21.80 39.07 -13.12
N GLY A 490 -22.19 37.80 -13.24
CA GLY A 490 -23.38 37.26 -12.56
C GLY A 490 -23.20 36.94 -11.07
N ALA A 491 -21.96 36.70 -10.60
CA ALA A 491 -21.67 36.37 -9.20
C ALA A 491 -21.38 37.61 -8.33
N VAL A 492 -20.97 38.73 -8.95
CA VAL A 492 -20.69 40.01 -8.30
C VAL A 492 -21.93 40.92 -8.26
N MET A 493 -23.03 40.52 -8.92
CA MET A 493 -24.31 41.23 -8.93
C MET A 493 -25.19 40.96 -7.71
#